data_AF-A0A2A2KV28-F1
#
_entry.id   AF-A0A2A2KV28-F1
#
_cell.length_a   1.000
_cell.length_b   1.000
_cell.length_c   1.000
_cell.angle_alpha   90.00
_cell.angle_beta   90.00
_cell.angle_gamma   90.00
#
_symmetry.space_group_name_H-M   'P 1'
#
loop_
_entity.id
_entity.type
_entity.pdbx_description
1 polymer ?
#
loop_
_entity_poly.entity_id
_entity_poly.type
_entity_poly.pdbx_seq_one_letter_code
_entity_poly.pdbx_strand_id
1 'polypeptide(L)'
;MNKFMVVQLDFDPSSRPENPSFIAAYNDRVVFTDLATQMIQVIRIDDTDYENIKAQRLYVHKKVILEKYEEGGFQFVSGVQMDRHYRVMVCDAQGRTIQLFDDKLNFMYRVKLGFSMFYVSGFFINNNGETLLLGRSNNQAILTQLMPDKDVVEKKQHWTYHPRHNAGGSGPRQRNVSFNSQSSAGGGDHNTSFGGSGGLGFATNPGPSTRYFEKRF
;
A
#
# COMPACT_ATOMS: atom_id res chain seq x y z
N MET A 1 -27.86 9.48 -15.20
CA MET A 1 -26.55 9.54 -15.90
C MET A 1 -25.52 9.93 -14.84
N ASN A 2 -24.51 9.11 -14.57
CA ASN A 2 -23.51 9.45 -13.54
C ASN A 2 -22.59 10.53 -14.10
N LYS A 3 -22.62 11.72 -13.48
CA LYS A 3 -21.74 12.83 -13.82
C LYS A 3 -20.40 12.57 -13.14
N PHE A 4 -19.33 12.42 -13.93
CA PHE A 4 -17.98 12.36 -13.41
C PHE A 4 -17.46 13.78 -13.27
N MET A 5 -17.02 14.14 -12.07
CA MET A 5 -16.34 15.40 -11.79
C MET A 5 -14.83 15.16 -11.85
N VAL A 6 -14.12 16.01 -12.60
CA VAL A 6 -12.67 15.99 -12.69
C VAL A 6 -12.15 17.21 -11.92
N VAL A 7 -11.33 16.96 -10.92
CA VAL A 7 -10.60 18.02 -10.19
C VAL A 7 -9.17 18.01 -10.68
N GLN A 8 -8.71 19.16 -11.16
CA GLN A 8 -7.32 19.35 -11.55
C GLN A 8 -6.54 19.97 -10.39
N LEU A 9 -5.36 19.44 -10.14
CA LEU A 9 -4.40 20.00 -9.20
C LEU A 9 -3.24 20.58 -9.97
N ASP A 10 -2.95 21.85 -9.72
CA ASP A 10 -1.76 22.49 -10.22
C ASP A 10 -0.62 22.29 -9.21
N PHE A 11 0.51 21.81 -9.71
CA PHE A 11 1.70 21.57 -8.91
C PHE A 11 2.75 22.63 -9.22
N ASP A 12 3.41 23.11 -8.17
CA ASP A 12 4.64 23.88 -8.34
C ASP A 12 5.69 23.03 -9.09
N PRO A 13 6.42 23.60 -10.07
CA PRO A 13 7.40 22.85 -10.86
C PRO A 13 8.42 22.05 -10.03
N SER A 14 8.84 22.56 -8.87
CA SER A 14 9.83 21.91 -8.00
C SER A 14 9.33 20.64 -7.31
N SER A 15 8.01 20.46 -7.25
CA SER A 15 7.31 19.40 -6.50
C SER A 15 6.22 18.73 -7.35
N ARG A 16 6.32 18.89 -8.67
CA ARG A 16 5.44 18.25 -9.62
C ARG A 16 5.74 16.74 -9.68
N PRO A 17 4.72 15.87 -9.57
CA PRO A 17 4.92 14.45 -9.80
C PRO A 17 5.20 14.17 -11.27
N GLU A 18 6.17 13.30 -11.51
CA GLU A 18 6.60 12.84 -12.83
C GLU A 18 6.16 11.39 -13.09
N ASN A 19 6.14 10.56 -12.06
CA ASN A 19 5.70 9.17 -12.10
C ASN A 19 4.99 8.78 -10.79
N PRO A 20 3.76 9.30 -10.55
CA PRO A 20 2.97 8.95 -9.37
C PRO A 20 2.63 7.45 -9.41
N SER A 21 2.85 6.74 -8.30
CA SER A 21 2.92 5.27 -8.33
C SER A 21 2.04 4.58 -7.30
N PHE A 22 2.08 5.03 -6.04
CA PHE A 22 1.30 4.42 -4.96
C PHE A 22 0.42 5.45 -4.30
N ILE A 23 -0.76 5.04 -3.83
CA ILE A 23 -1.76 5.91 -3.25
C ILE A 23 -2.43 5.23 -2.07
N ALA A 24 -2.70 6.00 -1.02
CA ALA A 24 -3.56 5.62 0.08
C ALA A 24 -4.44 6.82 0.44
N ALA A 25 -5.62 6.55 0.99
CA ALA A 25 -6.55 7.59 1.38
C ALA A 25 -7.17 7.28 2.73
N TYR A 26 -7.42 8.33 3.52
CA TYR A 26 -8.19 8.26 4.75
C TYR A 26 -8.93 9.58 4.95
N ASN A 27 -10.26 9.52 5.08
CA ASN A 27 -11.15 10.67 5.11
C ASN A 27 -10.88 11.64 3.94
N ASP A 28 -10.61 12.90 4.26
CA ASP A 28 -10.35 13.98 3.33
C ASP A 28 -8.90 14.01 2.84
N ARG A 29 -8.03 13.07 3.25
CA ARG A 29 -6.62 13.06 2.87
C ARG A 29 -6.28 11.92 1.93
N VAL A 30 -5.56 12.27 0.88
CA VAL A 30 -4.93 11.35 -0.07
C VAL A 30 -3.43 11.52 0.03
N VAL A 31 -2.71 10.44 0.30
CA VAL A 31 -1.26 10.40 0.17
C VAL A 31 -0.89 9.60 -1.06
N PHE A 32 0.12 10.07 -1.79
CA PHE A 32 0.69 9.31 -2.87
C PHE A 32 2.20 9.48 -2.93
N THR A 33 2.86 8.51 -3.55
CA THR A 33 4.30 8.52 -3.78
C THR A 33 4.61 8.75 -5.25
N ASP A 34 5.81 9.20 -5.54
CA ASP A 34 6.31 9.38 -6.90
C ASP A 34 7.68 8.70 -7.05
N LEU A 35 7.76 7.76 -8.01
CA LEU A 35 8.97 6.96 -8.23
C LEU A 35 10.07 7.70 -8.98
N ALA A 36 9.74 8.68 -9.80
CA ALA A 36 10.76 9.41 -10.55
C ALA A 36 11.52 10.37 -9.63
N THR A 37 10.78 11.03 -8.74
CA THR A 37 11.31 12.08 -7.85
C THR A 37 11.53 11.62 -6.42
N GLN A 38 11.18 10.38 -6.09
CA GLN A 38 11.41 9.74 -4.78
C GLN A 38 10.82 10.58 -3.64
N MET A 39 9.54 10.94 -3.78
CA MET A 39 8.81 11.80 -2.84
C MET A 39 7.49 11.20 -2.37
N ILE A 40 6.96 11.80 -1.31
CA ILE A 40 5.61 11.60 -0.79
C ILE A 40 4.88 12.93 -0.81
N GLN A 41 3.62 12.94 -1.21
CA GLN A 41 2.75 14.11 -1.15
C GLN A 41 1.43 13.77 -0.47
N VAL A 42 0.93 14.72 0.32
CA VAL A 42 -0.40 14.67 0.92
C VAL A 42 -1.26 15.77 0.31
N ILE A 43 -2.43 15.38 -0.19
CA ILE A 43 -3.47 16.27 -0.69
C ILE A 43 -4.69 16.13 0.23
N ARG A 44 -5.36 17.25 0.46
CA ARG A 44 -6.71 17.31 1.01
C ARG A 44 -7.72 17.43 -0.11
N ILE A 45 -8.78 16.65 -0.06
CA ILE A 45 -9.95 16.75 -0.95
C ILE A 45 -11.11 17.23 -0.08
N ASP A 46 -11.71 18.34 -0.48
CA ASP A 46 -12.97 18.84 0.08
C ASP A 46 -14.08 18.56 -0.92
N ASP A 47 -14.90 17.56 -0.61
CA ASP A 47 -16.04 17.09 -1.39
C ASP A 47 -17.37 17.42 -0.72
N THR A 48 -17.38 18.38 0.23
CA THR A 48 -18.59 18.83 0.93
C THR A 48 -19.66 19.36 -0.03
N ASP A 49 -19.23 19.96 -1.15
CA ASP A 49 -20.06 20.32 -2.30
C ASP A 49 -19.63 19.51 -3.52
N TYR A 50 -20.44 18.52 -3.91
CA TYR A 50 -20.14 17.62 -5.02
C TYR A 50 -20.07 18.34 -6.38
N GLU A 51 -20.71 19.51 -6.51
CA GLU A 51 -20.63 20.33 -7.73
C GLU A 51 -19.35 21.19 -7.75
N ASN A 52 -18.67 21.32 -6.62
CA ASN A 52 -17.48 22.17 -6.45
C ASN A 52 -16.43 21.49 -5.57
N ILE A 53 -15.99 20.29 -5.99
CA ILE A 53 -14.93 19.55 -5.30
C ILE A 53 -13.62 20.34 -5.41
N LYS A 54 -12.97 20.58 -4.27
CA LYS A 54 -11.68 21.27 -4.18
C LYS A 54 -10.61 20.29 -3.76
N ALA A 55 -9.41 20.44 -4.32
CA ALA A 55 -8.25 19.71 -3.86
C ALA A 55 -7.12 20.69 -3.53
N GLN A 56 -6.43 20.45 -2.42
CA GLN A 56 -5.34 21.28 -1.94
C GLN A 56 -4.17 20.39 -1.54
N ARG A 57 -2.99 20.66 -2.10
CA ARG A 57 -1.77 20.04 -1.60
C ARG A 57 -1.43 20.58 -0.21
N LEU A 58 -1.25 19.69 0.76
CA LEU A 58 -0.90 20.04 2.14
C LEU A 58 0.60 19.96 2.39
N TYR A 59 1.20 18.80 2.10
CA TYR A 59 2.58 18.50 2.47
C TYR A 59 3.30 17.78 1.35
N VAL A 60 4.61 18.06 1.23
CA VAL A 60 5.52 17.38 0.31
C VAL A 60 6.76 17.02 1.10
N HIS A 61 7.18 15.77 1.02
CA HIS A 61 8.45 15.31 1.55
C HIS A 61 9.26 14.67 0.45
N LYS A 62 10.42 15.26 0.15
CA LYS A 62 11.34 14.83 -0.91
C LYS A 62 12.76 14.84 -0.37
N LYS A 63 13.34 13.65 -0.23
CA LYS A 63 14.70 13.48 0.30
C LYS A 63 15.33 12.23 -0.29
N VAL A 64 16.06 12.41 -1.38
CA VAL A 64 16.69 11.29 -2.09
C VAL A 64 18.06 11.02 -1.49
N ILE A 65 18.34 9.76 -1.18
CA ILE A 65 19.66 9.30 -0.70
C ILE A 65 20.19 8.22 -1.63
N LEU A 66 21.50 8.18 -1.87
CA LEU A 66 22.11 7.19 -2.78
C LEU A 66 22.84 6.08 -2.02
N GLU A 67 23.58 6.42 -0.96
CA GLU A 67 24.50 5.47 -0.32
C GLU A 67 24.46 5.52 1.21
N LYS A 68 24.31 6.72 1.79
CA LYS A 68 24.26 6.91 3.23
C LYS A 68 22.82 7.08 3.69
N TYR A 69 22.47 6.38 4.76
CA TYR A 69 21.21 6.60 5.44
C TYR A 69 21.11 8.03 5.96
N GLU A 70 19.94 8.62 5.74
CA GLU A 70 19.51 9.85 6.37
C GLU A 70 18.05 9.71 6.82
N GLU A 71 17.70 10.31 7.96
CA GLU A 71 16.34 10.26 8.49
C GLU A 71 15.34 10.83 7.46
N GLY A 72 14.30 10.05 7.19
CA GLY A 72 13.30 10.34 6.16
C GLY A 72 13.80 10.24 4.71
N GLY A 73 15.06 9.86 4.47
CA GLY A 73 15.58 9.69 3.11
C GLY A 73 15.07 8.42 2.44
N PHE A 74 14.88 8.45 1.12
CA PHE A 74 14.55 7.29 0.30
C PHE A 74 15.64 6.98 -0.72
N GLN A 75 15.99 5.70 -0.84
CA GLN A 75 16.71 5.20 -2.02
C GLN A 75 15.72 4.82 -3.13
N PHE A 76 14.62 4.15 -2.77
CA PHE A 76 13.58 3.75 -3.71
C PHE A 76 12.20 3.60 -3.03
N VAL A 77 11.41 4.69 -3.02
CA VAL A 77 10.06 4.73 -2.47
C VAL A 77 9.17 3.65 -3.11
N SER A 78 8.46 2.89 -2.30
CA SER A 78 7.57 1.82 -2.75
C SER A 78 6.45 1.60 -1.76
N GLY A 79 5.21 1.44 -2.22
CA GLY A 79 4.05 1.31 -1.33
C GLY A 79 3.80 2.51 -0.42
N VAL A 80 2.54 2.73 -0.07
CA VAL A 80 2.16 3.72 0.95
C VAL A 80 0.91 3.26 1.65
N GLN A 81 0.83 3.55 2.94
CA GLN A 81 -0.36 3.37 3.75
C GLN A 81 -0.53 4.59 4.66
N MET A 82 -1.78 4.94 4.94
CA MET A 82 -2.14 5.96 5.92
C MET A 82 -2.95 5.32 7.05
N ASP A 83 -2.70 5.75 8.29
CA ASP A 83 -3.49 5.30 9.43
C ASP A 83 -4.59 6.30 9.82
N ARG A 84 -5.39 5.94 10.83
CA ARG A 84 -6.51 6.78 11.31
C ARG A 84 -6.10 8.11 11.96
N HIS A 85 -4.81 8.30 12.24
CA HIS A 85 -4.27 9.55 12.79
C HIS A 85 -3.52 10.33 11.71
N TYR A 86 -3.74 10.01 10.43
CA TYR A 86 -3.09 10.60 9.26
C TYR A 86 -1.57 10.41 9.21
N ARG A 87 -1.04 9.47 10.00
CA ARG A 87 0.38 9.10 9.90
C ARG A 87 0.59 8.27 8.65
N VAL A 88 1.73 8.49 8.01
CA VAL A 88 2.05 7.88 6.72
C VAL A 88 3.15 6.85 6.89
N MET A 89 2.87 5.63 6.46
CA MET A 89 3.86 4.55 6.39
C MET A 89 4.25 4.34 4.94
N VAL A 90 5.56 4.29 4.67
CA VAL A 90 6.11 4.19 3.31
C VAL A 90 7.20 3.14 3.30
N CYS A 91 7.21 2.26 2.31
CA CYS A 91 8.35 1.36 2.14
C CYS A 91 9.42 2.04 1.29
N ASP A 92 10.67 1.70 1.57
CA ASP A 92 11.83 2.04 0.77
C ASP A 92 12.48 0.72 0.34
N ALA A 93 12.25 0.30 -0.90
CA ALA A 93 12.65 -1.02 -1.36
C ALA A 93 14.18 -1.17 -1.39
N GLN A 94 14.89 -0.18 -1.94
CA GLN A 94 16.36 -0.23 -1.99
C GLN A 94 16.98 0.06 -0.62
N GLY A 95 16.39 0.97 0.17
CA GLY A 95 16.80 1.21 1.55
C GLY A 95 16.44 0.06 2.50
N ARG A 96 15.61 -0.90 2.04
CA ARG A 96 15.10 -2.07 2.78
C ARG A 96 14.43 -1.66 4.08
N THR A 97 13.58 -0.64 4.03
CA THR A 97 12.95 -0.10 5.24
C THR A 97 11.46 0.14 5.08
N ILE A 98 10.78 0.17 6.21
CA ILE A 98 9.44 0.78 6.34
C ILE A 98 9.65 2.01 7.23
N GLN A 99 9.25 3.18 6.74
CA GLN A 99 9.39 4.45 7.43
C GLN A 99 8.02 5.00 7.82
N LEU A 100 7.93 5.57 9.02
CA LEU A 100 6.74 6.19 9.56
C LEU A 100 6.95 7.70 9.67
N PHE A 101 5.99 8.45 9.14
CA PHE A 101 5.92 9.89 9.19
C PHE A 101 4.66 10.34 9.94
N ASP A 102 4.73 11.51 10.56
CA ASP A 102 3.56 12.14 11.17
C ASP A 102 2.59 12.71 10.12
N ASP A 103 1.54 13.38 10.58
CA ASP A 103 0.48 13.95 9.75
C ASP A 103 0.91 15.15 8.90
N LYS A 104 2.16 15.60 9.05
CA LYS A 104 2.81 16.70 8.31
C LYS A 104 4.03 16.23 7.52
N LEU A 105 4.21 14.91 7.41
CA LEU A 105 5.37 14.26 6.78
C LEU A 105 6.72 14.51 7.49
N ASN A 106 6.73 14.76 8.80
CA ASN A 106 7.97 14.70 9.58
C ASN A 106 8.32 13.25 9.88
N PHE A 107 9.59 12.88 9.71
CA PHE A 107 10.07 11.54 10.02
C PHE A 107 9.89 11.24 11.51
N MET A 108 9.34 10.07 11.83
CA MET A 108 9.17 9.59 13.21
C MET A 108 10.06 8.38 13.49
N TYR A 109 9.92 7.33 12.67
CA TYR A 109 10.54 6.04 12.93
C TYR A 109 10.86 5.30 11.64
N ARG A 110 11.73 4.30 11.77
CA ARG A 110 12.11 3.39 10.71
C ARG A 110 12.29 1.99 11.25
N VAL A 111 11.80 1.02 10.49
CA VAL A 111 12.12 -0.40 10.66
C VAL A 111 13.00 -0.81 9.49
N LYS A 112 14.22 -1.29 9.78
CA LYS A 112 15.08 -1.91 8.77
C LYS A 112 14.73 -3.38 8.65
N LEU A 113 14.53 -3.83 7.42
CA LEU A 113 14.20 -5.21 7.12
C LEU A 113 15.49 -6.01 6.93
N GLY A 114 15.53 -7.21 7.51
CA GLY A 114 16.68 -8.13 7.43
C GLY A 114 16.80 -8.88 6.09
N PHE A 115 15.95 -8.57 5.11
CA PHE A 115 15.89 -9.24 3.82
C PHE A 115 15.92 -8.22 2.67
N SER A 116 16.22 -8.71 1.46
CA SER A 116 16.14 -7.88 0.26
C SER A 116 14.68 -7.59 -0.06
N MET A 117 14.29 -6.33 0.06
CA MET A 117 12.93 -5.90 -0.25
C MET A 117 12.76 -5.81 -1.77
N PHE A 118 11.68 -6.39 -2.29
CA PHE A 118 11.28 -6.27 -3.69
C PHE A 118 10.49 -4.97 -3.91
N TYR A 119 10.16 -4.67 -5.17
CA TYR A 119 9.23 -3.59 -5.48
C TYR A 119 7.86 -3.87 -4.88
N VAL A 120 7.54 -3.19 -3.77
CA VAL A 120 6.29 -3.39 -3.03
C VAL A 120 5.17 -2.66 -3.76
N SER A 121 4.29 -3.44 -4.37
CA SER A 121 3.11 -2.94 -5.08
C SER A 121 1.85 -2.87 -4.22
N GLY A 122 1.82 -3.62 -3.11
CA GLY A 122 0.75 -3.59 -2.12
C GLY A 122 1.33 -3.73 -0.73
N PHE A 123 0.81 -2.95 0.21
CA PHE A 123 1.34 -2.83 1.55
C PHE A 123 0.20 -2.69 2.54
N PHE A 124 0.19 -3.52 3.58
CA PHE A 124 -0.82 -3.47 4.63
C PHE A 124 -0.21 -3.82 5.98
N ILE A 125 -0.43 -2.95 6.96
CA ILE A 125 -0.14 -3.16 8.37
C ILE A 125 -1.45 -3.04 9.15
N ASN A 126 -1.72 -4.01 10.02
CA ASN A 126 -2.85 -3.96 10.94
C ASN A 126 -2.47 -3.37 12.31
N ASN A 127 -3.46 -3.23 13.20
CA ASN A 127 -3.24 -2.66 14.54
C ASN A 127 -2.33 -3.52 15.44
N ASN A 128 -2.11 -4.79 15.11
CA ASN A 128 -1.19 -5.65 15.84
C ASN A 128 0.26 -5.49 15.34
N GLY A 129 0.49 -4.77 14.23
CA GLY A 129 1.79 -4.66 13.58
C GLY A 129 2.10 -5.78 12.59
N GLU A 130 1.15 -6.69 12.35
CA GLU A 130 1.30 -7.70 11.30
C GLU A 130 1.32 -7.01 9.95
N THR A 131 2.33 -7.31 9.16
CA THR A 131 2.60 -6.64 7.90
C THR A 131 2.50 -7.63 6.75
N LEU A 132 1.76 -7.25 5.71
CA LEU A 132 1.75 -7.93 4.42
C LEU A 132 2.42 -7.02 3.39
N LEU A 133 3.44 -7.55 2.73
CA LEU A 133 4.11 -6.94 1.59
C LEU A 133 3.80 -7.77 0.35
N LEU A 134 3.13 -7.16 -0.61
CA LEU A 134 2.87 -7.74 -1.92
C LEU A 134 3.73 -7.03 -2.95
N GLY A 135 4.34 -7.78 -3.84
CA GLY A 135 5.10 -7.20 -4.93
C GLY A 135 5.46 -8.18 -6.00
N ARG A 136 6.43 -7.81 -6.82
CA ARG A 136 6.97 -8.67 -7.87
C ARG A 136 8.47 -8.74 -7.80
N SER A 137 9.01 -9.94 -8.03
CA SER A 137 10.43 -10.18 -8.23
C SER A 137 10.60 -11.30 -9.26
N ASN A 138 11.53 -11.14 -10.21
CA ASN A 138 11.80 -12.14 -11.25
C ASN A 138 10.53 -12.65 -11.95
N ASN A 139 9.64 -11.73 -12.33
CA ASN A 139 8.32 -11.99 -12.92
C ASN A 139 7.31 -12.77 -12.05
N GLN A 140 7.63 -13.09 -10.81
CA GLN A 140 6.75 -13.78 -9.88
C GLN A 140 6.12 -12.80 -8.88
N ALA A 141 4.86 -13.04 -8.54
CA ALA A 141 4.25 -12.37 -7.39
C ALA A 141 4.91 -12.90 -6.11
N ILE A 142 5.19 -12.01 -5.17
CA ILE A 142 5.70 -12.38 -3.85
C ILE A 142 4.79 -11.76 -2.80
N LEU A 143 4.45 -12.58 -1.80
CA LEU A 143 3.78 -12.16 -0.58
C LEU A 143 4.71 -12.44 0.59
N THR A 144 5.16 -11.39 1.28
CA THR A 144 5.89 -11.53 2.53
C THR A 144 4.99 -11.14 3.69
N GLN A 145 4.96 -11.98 4.72
CA GLN A 145 4.26 -11.71 5.95
C GLN A 145 5.28 -11.49 7.07
N LEU A 146 5.22 -10.33 7.70
CA LEU A 146 6.02 -10.01 8.89
C LEU A 146 5.09 -10.04 10.10
N MET A 147 5.51 -10.78 11.12
CA MET A 147 4.82 -10.82 12.40
C MET A 147 5.62 -9.97 13.40
N PRO A 148 4.96 -9.23 14.30
CA PRO A 148 5.64 -8.34 15.27
C PRO A 148 6.56 -9.08 16.25
N ASP A 149 6.26 -10.35 16.51
CA ASP A 149 6.77 -11.18 17.59
C ASP A 149 7.43 -12.49 17.12
N LYS A 150 7.52 -12.72 15.81
CA LYS A 150 8.08 -13.95 15.23
C LYS A 150 9.06 -13.65 14.10
N ASP A 151 9.89 -14.64 13.78
CA ASP A 151 10.78 -14.60 12.63
C ASP A 151 10.02 -14.22 11.34
N VAL A 152 10.71 -13.52 10.44
CA VAL A 152 10.18 -13.15 9.12
C VAL A 152 9.82 -14.43 8.35
N VAL A 153 8.53 -14.63 8.05
CA VAL A 153 8.06 -15.76 7.23
C VAL A 153 7.83 -15.26 5.81
N GLU A 154 8.85 -15.40 4.95
CA GLU A 154 8.71 -15.16 3.51
C GLU A 154 7.92 -16.32 2.87
N LYS A 155 6.72 -16.05 2.32
CA LYS A 155 5.94 -17.03 1.57
C LYS A 155 6.00 -16.71 0.08
N LYS A 156 6.93 -17.35 -0.63
CA LYS A 156 6.98 -17.27 -2.10
C LYS A 156 5.84 -18.13 -2.68
N GLN A 157 4.87 -17.49 -3.31
CA GLN A 157 3.83 -18.19 -4.06
C GLN A 157 4.02 -17.94 -5.55
N HIS A 158 4.10 -19.01 -6.34
CA HIS A 158 4.17 -18.90 -7.79
C HIS A 158 2.78 -18.62 -8.35
N TRP A 159 2.58 -17.42 -8.90
CA TRP A 159 1.43 -17.13 -9.74
C TRP A 159 1.80 -17.36 -11.20
N THR A 160 1.33 -18.46 -11.78
CA THR A 160 1.32 -18.66 -13.22
C THR A 160 0.16 -17.88 -13.82
N TYR A 161 0.49 -16.84 -14.59
CA TYR A 161 -0.46 -16.24 -15.51
C TYR A 161 -0.81 -17.27 -16.58
N HIS A 162 -2.08 -17.65 -16.69
CA HIS A 162 -2.57 -18.41 -17.82
C HIS A 162 -3.20 -17.43 -18.82
N PRO A 163 -2.55 -17.13 -19.95
CA PRO A 163 -3.22 -16.43 -21.04
C PRO A 163 -4.36 -17.34 -21.53
N ARG A 164 -5.61 -16.85 -21.55
CA ARG A 164 -6.65 -17.57 -22.29
C ARG A 164 -6.26 -17.54 -23.77
N HIS A 165 -6.18 -18.71 -24.39
CA HIS A 165 -6.28 -18.82 -25.84
C HIS A 165 -7.60 -18.17 -26.26
N ASN A 166 -7.54 -17.22 -27.20
CA ASN A 166 -8.69 -16.60 -27.82
C ASN A 166 -9.53 -17.68 -28.53
N ALA A 167 -10.61 -18.13 -27.89
CA ALA A 167 -11.78 -18.65 -28.59
C ALA A 167 -12.82 -17.52 -28.58
N GLY A 168 -13.24 -17.09 -29.76
CA GLY A 168 -14.10 -15.93 -29.97
C GLY A 168 -15.42 -16.01 -29.19
N GLY A 169 -15.88 -14.87 -28.70
CA GLY A 169 -17.17 -14.75 -28.02
C GLY A 169 -17.30 -13.44 -27.27
N SER A 170 -18.04 -12.50 -27.84
CA SER A 170 -18.46 -11.24 -27.24
C SER A 170 -19.37 -11.48 -26.02
N GLY A 171 -18.89 -11.14 -24.82
CA GLY A 171 -19.66 -11.12 -23.58
C GLY A 171 -18.87 -10.47 -22.43
N PRO A 172 -19.53 -9.94 -21.37
CA PRO A 172 -18.86 -9.10 -20.38
C PRO A 172 -17.80 -9.87 -19.61
N ARG A 173 -16.58 -9.32 -19.61
CA ARG A 173 -15.36 -9.90 -19.00
C ARG A 173 -15.51 -10.04 -17.48
N GLN A 174 -15.90 -11.21 -16.99
CA GLN A 174 -15.69 -11.58 -15.59
C GLN A 174 -14.27 -12.15 -15.42
N ARG A 175 -13.50 -11.49 -14.55
CA ARG A 175 -12.12 -11.84 -14.18
C ARG A 175 -12.16 -12.89 -13.07
N ASN A 176 -11.83 -14.14 -13.38
CA ASN A 176 -11.65 -15.17 -12.36
C ASN A 176 -10.16 -15.43 -12.14
N VAL A 177 -9.69 -15.13 -10.93
CA VAL A 177 -8.40 -15.60 -10.40
C VAL A 177 -8.71 -16.86 -9.60
N SER A 178 -8.11 -17.99 -9.94
CA SER A 178 -8.28 -19.24 -9.20
C SER A 178 -7.14 -19.44 -8.22
N PHE A 179 -7.49 -19.75 -6.96
CA PHE A 179 -6.56 -20.10 -5.90
C PHE A 179 -6.36 -21.61 -5.89
N ASN A 180 -5.13 -22.07 -6.06
CA ASN A 180 -4.77 -23.45 -5.73
C ASN A 180 -4.07 -23.42 -4.36
N SER A 181 -4.81 -23.76 -3.32
CA SER A 181 -4.20 -24.10 -2.03
C SER A 181 -3.86 -25.60 -2.08
N GLN A 182 -2.57 -25.95 -2.06
CA GLN A 182 -2.19 -27.29 -1.60
C GLN A 182 -2.23 -27.27 -0.09
N SER A 183 -3.42 -27.51 0.48
CA SER A 183 -3.56 -27.93 1.87
C SER A 183 -3.43 -29.45 1.94
N SER A 184 -2.40 -29.92 2.63
CA SER A 184 -2.31 -31.31 3.06
C SER A 184 -3.47 -31.64 4.02
N ALA A 185 -4.43 -32.43 3.51
CA ALA A 185 -5.35 -33.36 4.17
C ALA A 185 -6.09 -32.94 5.47
N GLY A 186 -7.42 -32.90 5.36
CA GLY A 186 -8.37 -32.98 6.46
C GLY A 186 -9.77 -32.59 5.98
N GLY A 187 -10.55 -33.59 5.55
CA GLY A 187 -11.80 -33.41 4.80
C GLY A 187 -12.93 -32.67 5.50
N GLY A 188 -13.85 -32.17 4.68
CA GLY A 188 -15.09 -31.52 5.09
C GLY A 188 -15.62 -30.63 3.99
N ASP A 189 -16.41 -31.20 3.08
CA ASP A 189 -17.13 -30.50 2.02
C ASP A 189 -18.02 -29.39 2.60
N HIS A 190 -17.82 -28.14 2.20
CA HIS A 190 -18.91 -27.19 2.01
C HIS A 190 -18.56 -26.19 0.92
N ASN A 191 -19.31 -26.29 -0.18
CA ASN A 191 -19.30 -25.42 -1.34
C ASN A 191 -20.06 -24.13 -1.02
N THR A 192 -19.39 -22.98 -0.97
CA THR A 192 -20.07 -21.68 -1.07
C THR A 192 -19.30 -20.76 -2.01
N SER A 193 -19.90 -20.55 -3.19
CA SER A 193 -19.52 -19.57 -4.19
C SER A 193 -19.58 -18.14 -3.63
N PHE A 194 -18.53 -17.35 -3.82
CA PHE A 194 -18.57 -15.89 -3.66
C PHE A 194 -18.55 -15.22 -5.02
N GLY A 195 -19.72 -14.74 -5.45
CA GLY A 195 -19.88 -13.74 -6.49
C GLY A 195 -20.11 -12.36 -5.87
N GLY A 196 -19.55 -11.34 -6.49
CA GLY A 196 -20.12 -9.98 -6.57
C GLY A 196 -20.15 -9.10 -5.31
N SER A 197 -19.39 -7.99 -5.38
CA SER A 197 -19.70 -6.65 -4.85
C SER A 197 -20.22 -6.50 -3.40
N GLY A 198 -19.41 -5.90 -2.54
CA GLY A 198 -19.89 -5.32 -1.28
C GLY A 198 -18.73 -4.83 -0.41
N GLY A 199 -18.87 -3.63 0.15
CA GLY A 199 -17.87 -3.02 1.03
C GLY A 199 -17.53 -3.90 2.23
N LEU A 200 -16.25 -3.91 2.60
CA LEU A 200 -15.78 -4.57 3.81
C LEU A 200 -16.14 -3.70 5.02
N GLY A 201 -17.34 -3.91 5.56
CA GLY A 201 -17.66 -3.52 6.92
C GLY A 201 -16.99 -4.51 7.89
N PHE A 202 -16.08 -4.02 8.72
CA PHE A 202 -15.58 -4.78 9.87
C PHE A 202 -16.14 -4.17 11.15
N ALA A 203 -16.83 -5.03 11.91
CA ALA A 203 -17.44 -4.72 13.19
C ALA A 203 -16.41 -4.19 14.19
N THR A 204 -16.79 -3.13 14.90
CA THR A 204 -16.05 -2.59 16.03
C THR A 204 -16.26 -3.45 17.27
N ASN A 205 -15.16 -3.83 17.92
CA ASN A 205 -15.20 -4.18 19.33
C ASN A 205 -14.01 -3.50 20.03
N PRO A 206 -14.23 -2.58 20.99
CA PRO A 206 -13.15 -1.85 21.64
C PRO A 206 -12.61 -2.66 22.84
N GLY A 207 -11.32 -3.00 22.80
CA GLY A 207 -10.55 -3.60 23.90
C GLY A 207 -9.15 -3.00 23.95
N PRO A 208 -8.47 -3.01 25.12
CA PRO A 208 -7.74 -1.85 25.62
C PRO A 208 -6.39 -1.61 24.94
N SER A 209 -6.04 -0.33 24.93
CA SER A 209 -4.76 0.25 24.55
C SER A 209 -3.55 -0.54 25.09
N THR A 210 -2.59 -0.86 24.22
CA THR A 210 -1.20 -1.03 24.68
C THR A 210 -0.20 -0.65 23.60
N ARG A 211 0.80 0.12 24.03
CA ARG A 211 1.93 0.67 23.28
C ARG A 211 2.88 -0.46 22.86
N TYR A 212 3.27 -0.55 21.60
CA TYR A 212 4.44 -1.32 21.19
C TYR A 212 5.21 -0.61 20.07
N PHE A 213 6.09 0.30 20.48
CA PHE A 213 7.31 0.66 19.76
C PHE A 213 8.41 0.64 20.82
N GLU A 214 8.93 -0.54 21.13
CA GLU A 214 10.10 -0.66 21.98
C GLU A 214 11.33 -0.95 21.13
N LYS A 215 12.19 0.05 21.13
CA LYS A 215 13.54 0.17 20.59
C LYS A 215 14.36 -1.10 20.88
N ARG A 216 14.87 -1.80 19.86
CA ARG A 216 16.03 -2.70 20.02
C ARG A 216 16.98 -2.67 18.81
N PHE A 217 18.18 -2.17 19.14
CA PHE A 217 19.52 -2.27 18.54
C PHE A 217 19.73 -1.96 17.06
#